data_AF-A0A0L0T8V6-F1
#
_entry.id   AF-A0A0L0T8V6-F1
#
_cell.length_a   1.000
_cell.length_b   1.000
_cell.length_c   1.000
_cell.angle_alpha   90.00
_cell.angle_beta   90.00
_cell.angle_gamma   90.00
#
_symmetry.space_group_name_H-M   'P 1'
#
loop_
_entity.id
_entity.type
_entity.pdbx_description
1 polymer ?
#
loop_
_entity_poly.entity_id
_entity_poly.type
_entity_poly.pdbx_seq_one_letter_code
_entity_poly.pdbx_strand_id
1 'polypeptide(L)'
;MARSPAHGDETIEALIHATIADADMLPAMMAAFPTSRAVNPASWDAKMNFWKRILRATFESCTCLASRYTLVVDDALPAHFAVDGLAPRGIMRVLRDLYDAGDIVPVEDVLQPPGKPGWMATLVANPIIWGLTAISVLPKPDPTEMPQGLFVVRSNLEKDIKAIRRLAKSVTALSDTIVPIADVLAQLGMADANANDVELLMQAAAQKQVIAYDPALRVVKLPPHVPRRCRRAGSRRSTATCLRSSQRWRA
;
A
#
# COMPACT_ATOMS: atom_id res chain seq x y z
N MET A 1 20.34 23.07 -1.93
CA MET A 1 19.73 22.37 -3.07
C MET A 1 18.24 22.70 -3.06
N ALA A 2 17.82 23.55 -3.98
CA ALA A 2 16.47 24.10 -4.04
C ALA A 2 15.52 23.07 -4.66
N ARG A 3 14.39 22.81 -3.99
CA ARG A 3 13.29 21.98 -4.52
C ARG A 3 12.65 22.75 -5.70
N SER A 4 12.47 22.05 -6.81
CA SER A 4 11.76 22.56 -7.98
C SER A 4 10.26 22.69 -7.66
N PRO A 5 9.63 23.87 -7.80
CA PRO A 5 8.21 24.07 -7.54
C PRO A 5 7.44 23.85 -8.85
N ALA A 6 7.02 22.61 -9.11
CA ALA A 6 6.30 22.30 -10.35
C ALA A 6 5.22 21.22 -10.19
N HIS A 7 4.59 21.13 -9.03
CA HIS A 7 3.21 20.64 -8.85
C HIS A 7 2.57 21.69 -7.93
N GLY A 8 1.44 22.27 -8.31
CA GLY A 8 0.79 23.31 -7.50
C GLY A 8 0.62 22.82 -6.06
N ASP A 9 0.90 23.68 -5.09
CA ASP A 9 0.63 23.45 -3.67
C ASP A 9 -0.89 23.34 -3.48
N GLU A 10 -1.49 22.24 -3.93
CA GLU A 10 -2.78 21.80 -3.42
C GLU A 10 -2.54 21.38 -1.98
N THR A 11 -2.65 22.35 -1.08
CA THR A 11 -2.63 22.10 0.35
C THR A 11 -3.79 21.16 0.68
N ILE A 12 -3.60 20.29 1.68
CA ILE A 12 -4.67 19.40 2.18
C ILE A 12 -5.93 20.23 2.53
N GLU A 13 -5.71 21.44 3.05
CA GLU A 13 -6.74 22.44 3.29
C GLU A 13 -7.50 22.87 2.03
N ALA A 14 -6.81 23.24 0.94
CA ALA A 14 -7.44 23.58 -0.33
C ALA A 14 -8.26 22.40 -0.87
N LEU A 15 -7.75 21.18 -0.72
CA LEU A 15 -8.46 19.96 -1.13
C LEU A 15 -9.72 19.72 -0.29
N ILE A 16 -9.67 19.99 1.02
CA ILE A 16 -10.84 19.94 1.91
C ILE A 16 -11.87 21.00 1.50
N HIS A 17 -11.46 22.25 1.28
CA HIS A 17 -12.37 23.32 0.83
C HIS A 17 -12.99 23.04 -0.53
N ALA A 18 -12.23 22.52 -1.50
CA ALA A 18 -12.75 22.15 -2.83
C ALA A 18 -13.77 21.00 -2.77
N THR A 19 -13.69 20.17 -1.73
CA THR A 19 -14.52 18.97 -1.56
C THR A 19 -15.81 19.25 -0.79
N ILE A 20 -15.83 20.32 0.01
CA ILE A 20 -16.98 20.75 0.81
C ILE A 20 -17.83 21.69 -0.04
N ALA A 21 -19.13 21.39 -0.17
CA ALA A 21 -20.06 22.23 -0.93
C ALA A 21 -20.45 23.50 -0.16
N ASP A 22 -20.64 23.39 1.15
CA ASP A 22 -21.08 24.48 2.03
C ASP A 22 -20.16 24.61 3.25
N ALA A 23 -19.69 25.84 3.54
CA ALA A 23 -18.78 26.11 4.66
C ALA A 23 -19.33 25.64 6.03
N ASP A 24 -20.65 25.66 6.19
CA ASP A 24 -21.35 25.21 7.41
C ASP A 24 -21.20 23.69 7.66
N MET A 25 -20.81 22.91 6.65
CA MET A 25 -20.55 21.47 6.81
C MET A 25 -19.16 21.18 7.41
N LEU A 26 -18.23 22.13 7.36
CA LEU A 26 -16.85 21.93 7.82
C LEU A 26 -16.77 21.51 9.30
N PRO A 27 -17.44 22.20 10.26
CA PRO A 27 -17.41 21.80 11.67
C PRO A 27 -17.99 20.39 11.88
N ALA A 28 -19.04 20.04 11.14
CA ALA A 28 -19.66 18.71 11.21
C ALA A 28 -18.72 17.61 10.70
N MET A 29 -17.96 17.88 9.63
CA MET A 29 -16.95 16.95 9.10
C MET A 29 -15.76 16.79 10.05
N MET A 30 -15.37 17.86 10.78
CA MET A 30 -14.25 17.83 11.74
C MET A 30 -14.62 17.24 13.11
N ALA A 31 -15.91 17.19 13.47
CA ALA A 31 -16.37 16.65 14.74
C ALA A 31 -15.97 15.17 14.96
N ALA A 32 -16.25 14.62 16.14
CA ALA A 32 -16.16 13.17 16.34
C ALA A 32 -17.20 12.44 15.47
N PHE A 33 -16.98 11.15 15.21
CA PHE A 33 -18.06 10.29 14.74
C PHE A 33 -19.08 10.09 15.89
N PRO A 34 -20.38 9.91 15.58
CA PRO A 34 -21.37 9.51 16.59
C PRO A 34 -20.93 8.27 17.40
N THR A 35 -21.50 8.03 18.57
CA THR A 35 -21.13 6.84 19.36
C THR A 35 -21.48 5.53 18.63
N SER A 36 -22.55 5.55 17.82
CA SER A 36 -22.96 4.42 17.01
C SER A 36 -23.52 4.87 15.66
N ARG A 37 -23.19 4.12 14.60
CA ARG A 37 -23.76 4.29 13.25
C ARG A 37 -25.28 4.18 13.26
N ALA A 38 -25.86 3.41 14.19
CA ALA A 38 -27.30 3.21 14.28
C ALA A 38 -28.09 4.49 14.63
N VAL A 39 -27.45 5.47 15.28
CA VAL A 39 -28.10 6.72 15.69
C VAL A 39 -28.38 7.62 14.50
N ASN A 40 -27.45 7.70 13.55
CA ASN A 40 -27.62 8.48 12.32
C ASN A 40 -26.75 7.90 11.18
N PRO A 41 -27.22 6.85 10.49
CA PRO A 41 -26.43 6.16 9.48
C PRO A 41 -26.12 7.05 8.26
N ALA A 42 -27.03 7.95 7.90
CA ALA A 42 -26.82 8.86 6.77
C ALA A 42 -25.66 9.83 7.02
N SER A 43 -25.63 10.50 8.18
CA SER A 43 -24.54 11.41 8.54
C SER A 43 -23.21 10.67 8.70
N TRP A 44 -23.26 9.44 9.23
CA TRP A 44 -22.10 8.57 9.41
C TRP A 44 -21.45 8.26 8.07
N ASP A 45 -22.25 7.73 7.14
CA ASP A 45 -21.78 7.26 5.85
C ASP A 45 -21.30 8.43 5.00
N ALA A 46 -21.99 9.57 5.04
CA ALA A 46 -21.55 10.79 4.38
C ALA A 46 -20.17 11.24 4.85
N LYS A 47 -19.96 11.31 6.18
CA LYS A 47 -18.68 11.69 6.78
C LYS A 47 -17.56 10.68 6.49
N MET A 48 -17.87 9.39 6.54
CA MET A 48 -16.92 8.34 6.21
C MET A 48 -16.48 8.42 4.74
N ASN A 49 -17.44 8.55 3.81
CA ASN A 49 -17.16 8.68 2.39
C ASN A 49 -16.39 9.97 2.05
N PHE A 50 -16.73 11.07 2.72
CA PHE A 50 -16.00 12.33 2.62
C PHE A 50 -14.52 12.13 2.96
N TRP A 51 -14.21 11.64 4.15
CA TRP A 51 -12.82 11.48 4.59
C TRP A 51 -12.06 10.43 3.80
N LYS A 52 -12.71 9.34 3.36
CA LYS A 52 -12.09 8.36 2.44
C LYS A 52 -11.68 9.01 1.12
N ARG A 53 -12.51 9.88 0.57
CA ARG A 53 -12.21 10.61 -0.67
C ARG A 53 -11.03 11.56 -0.48
N ILE A 54 -11.02 12.34 0.61
CA ILE A 54 -9.91 13.23 0.96
C ILE A 54 -8.62 12.42 1.10
N LEU A 55 -8.62 11.37 1.92
CA LEU A 55 -7.44 10.53 2.15
C LEU A 55 -6.90 9.93 0.85
N ARG A 56 -7.77 9.39 0.00
CA ARG A 56 -7.36 8.86 -1.32
C ARG A 56 -6.73 9.93 -2.20
N ALA A 57 -7.32 11.11 -2.26
CA ALA A 57 -6.75 12.21 -3.03
C ALA A 57 -5.38 12.66 -2.46
N THR A 58 -5.24 12.71 -1.14
CA THR A 58 -3.95 13.01 -0.49
C THR A 58 -2.90 11.91 -0.70
N PHE A 59 -3.32 10.65 -0.80
CA PHE A 59 -2.43 9.54 -1.15
C PHE A 59 -1.99 9.63 -2.61
N GLU A 60 -2.88 10.01 -3.52
CA GLU A 60 -2.55 10.21 -4.93
C GLU A 60 -1.60 11.39 -5.14
N SER A 61 -1.80 12.50 -4.43
CA SER A 61 -0.91 13.67 -4.46
C SER A 61 0.34 13.53 -3.58
N CYS A 62 0.46 12.45 -2.80
CA CYS A 62 1.54 12.18 -1.87
C CYS A 62 1.75 13.29 -0.80
N THR A 63 0.73 14.08 -0.50
CA THR A 63 0.82 15.27 0.38
C THR A 63 0.86 14.92 1.87
N CYS A 64 0.22 13.82 2.27
CA CYS A 64 0.18 13.35 3.67
C CYS A 64 1.07 12.12 3.93
N LEU A 65 1.82 11.69 2.91
CA LEU A 65 2.67 10.51 3.01
C LEU A 65 4.08 10.91 3.45
N ALA A 66 4.70 10.07 4.27
CA ALA A 66 6.11 10.24 4.63
C ALA A 66 7.05 9.94 3.45
N SER A 67 6.58 9.14 2.49
CA SER A 67 7.28 8.79 1.24
C SER A 67 6.24 8.45 0.16
N ARG A 68 6.63 7.96 -1.02
CA ARG A 68 5.67 7.70 -2.12
C ARG A 68 4.60 6.66 -1.77
N TYR A 69 4.95 5.70 -0.92
CA TYR A 69 4.07 4.59 -0.56
C TYR A 69 3.72 4.54 0.92
N THR A 70 4.49 5.22 1.77
CA THR A 70 4.42 5.03 3.21
C THR A 70 3.67 6.15 3.93
N LEU A 71 2.71 5.76 4.75
CA LEU A 71 1.96 6.61 5.67
C LEU A 71 2.45 6.35 7.10
N VAL A 72 2.80 7.40 7.82
CA VAL A 72 3.06 7.32 9.27
C VAL A 72 1.74 7.61 9.98
N VAL A 73 1.32 6.69 10.83
CA VAL A 73 0.14 6.84 11.67
C VAL A 73 0.59 7.07 13.10
N ASP A 74 0.45 8.32 13.55
CA ASP A 74 0.76 8.78 14.90
C ASP A 74 -0.34 9.73 15.40
N ASP A 75 -0.20 10.22 16.64
CA ASP A 75 -1.16 11.15 17.24
C ASP A 75 -1.10 12.57 16.63
N ALA A 76 -0.05 12.87 15.86
CA ALA A 76 0.11 14.15 15.16
C ALA A 76 -0.61 14.16 13.81
N LEU A 77 -0.88 12.99 13.22
CA LEU A 77 -1.50 12.85 11.90
C LEU A 77 -2.80 13.66 11.75
N PRO A 78 -3.75 13.67 12.70
CA PRO A 78 -4.95 14.50 12.58
C PRO A 78 -4.64 16.00 12.44
N ALA A 79 -3.56 16.50 13.02
CA ALA A 79 -3.18 17.90 12.91
C ALA A 79 -2.78 18.30 11.48
N HIS A 80 -2.30 17.37 10.66
CA HIS A 80 -2.01 17.63 9.24
C HIS A 80 -3.28 17.86 8.39
N PHE A 81 -4.44 17.47 8.90
CA PHE A 81 -5.74 17.69 8.26
C PHE A 81 -6.56 18.78 8.96
N ALA A 82 -5.94 19.54 9.86
CA ALA A 82 -6.61 20.64 10.53
C ALA A 82 -6.90 21.78 9.53
N VAL A 83 -8.13 22.28 9.56
CA VAL A 83 -8.58 23.44 8.79
C VAL A 83 -9.17 24.44 9.77
N ASP A 84 -8.82 25.71 9.64
CA ASP A 84 -9.25 26.76 10.58
C ASP A 84 -8.96 26.43 12.06
N GLY A 85 -7.87 25.69 12.32
CA GLY A 85 -7.49 25.23 13.67
C GLY A 85 -8.33 24.07 14.21
N LEU A 86 -9.26 23.51 13.43
CA LEU A 86 -10.07 22.35 13.80
C LEU A 86 -9.47 21.07 13.21
N ALA A 87 -8.89 20.23 14.07
CA ALA A 87 -8.41 18.90 13.67
C ALA A 87 -9.56 17.88 13.59
N PRO A 88 -9.60 17.03 12.56
CA PRO A 88 -10.62 16.00 12.41
C PRO A 88 -10.50 14.92 13.48
N ARG A 89 -11.41 14.93 14.45
CA ARG A 89 -11.43 13.95 15.54
C ARG A 89 -11.78 12.53 15.08
N GLY A 90 -12.38 12.40 13.90
CA GLY A 90 -12.83 11.13 13.35
C GLY A 90 -11.83 10.40 12.46
N ILE A 91 -10.72 11.04 12.07
CA ILE A 91 -9.89 10.54 10.97
C ILE A 91 -9.23 9.18 11.26
N MET A 92 -8.85 8.93 12.51
CA MET A 92 -8.28 7.64 12.92
C MET A 92 -9.25 6.47 12.70
N ARG A 93 -10.55 6.72 12.85
CA ARG A 93 -11.58 5.70 12.55
C ARG A 93 -11.69 5.41 11.05
N VAL A 94 -11.45 6.41 10.21
CA VAL A 94 -11.45 6.25 8.75
C VAL A 94 -10.22 5.46 8.32
N LEU A 95 -9.05 5.75 8.91
CA LEU A 95 -7.83 4.96 8.69
C LEU A 95 -8.01 3.52 9.14
N ARG A 96 -8.67 3.29 10.27
CA ARG A 96 -9.01 1.94 10.72
C ARG A 96 -9.84 1.19 9.70
N ASP A 97 -10.87 1.83 9.14
CA ASP A 97 -11.70 1.21 8.09
C ASP A 97 -10.89 0.92 6.81
N LEU A 98 -9.97 1.81 6.41
CA LEU A 98 -9.05 1.55 5.29
C LEU A 98 -8.07 0.41 5.59
N TYR A 99 -7.63 0.27 6.84
CA TYR A 99 -6.77 -0.80 7.30
C TYR A 99 -7.52 -2.15 7.28
N ASP A 100 -8.74 -2.20 7.80
CA ASP A 100 -9.58 -3.40 7.80
C ASP A 100 -9.98 -3.81 6.36
N ALA A 101 -10.16 -2.84 5.47
CA ALA A 101 -10.35 -3.08 4.03
C ALA A 101 -9.07 -3.58 3.31
N GLY A 102 -7.90 -3.42 3.93
CA GLY A 102 -6.60 -3.73 3.33
C GLY A 102 -6.13 -2.72 2.29
N ASP A 103 -6.71 -1.51 2.27
CA ASP A 103 -6.25 -0.38 1.44
C ASP A 103 -4.90 0.15 1.97
N ILE A 104 -4.71 0.12 3.29
CA ILE A 104 -3.43 0.35 3.95
C ILE A 104 -3.00 -0.91 4.70
N VAL A 105 -1.70 -1.23 4.66
CA VAL A 105 -1.14 -2.40 5.33
C VAL A 105 0.18 -2.08 6.01
N PRO A 106 0.52 -2.69 7.14
CA PRO A 106 1.81 -2.46 7.80
C PRO A 106 2.96 -2.82 6.87
N VAL A 107 4.04 -2.05 6.93
CA VAL A 107 5.22 -2.27 6.09
C VAL A 107 5.76 -3.68 6.29
N GLU A 108 5.72 -4.19 7.51
CA GLU A 108 6.20 -5.52 7.88
C GLU A 108 5.45 -6.63 7.12
N ASP A 109 4.14 -6.46 6.89
CA ASP A 109 3.34 -7.42 6.13
C ASP A 109 3.71 -7.42 4.64
N VAL A 110 4.11 -6.27 4.10
CA VAL A 110 4.57 -6.16 2.71
C VAL A 110 5.97 -6.74 2.55
N LEU A 111 6.84 -6.61 3.56
CA LEU A 111 8.20 -7.14 3.49
C LEU A 111 8.26 -8.66 3.77
N GLN A 112 7.27 -9.23 4.44
CA GLN A 112 7.28 -10.66 4.79
C GLN A 112 7.25 -11.58 3.55
N PRO A 113 8.09 -12.63 3.51
CA PRO A 113 8.11 -13.57 2.41
C PRO A 113 6.79 -14.36 2.32
N PRO A 114 6.34 -14.71 1.10
CA PRO A 114 5.10 -15.45 0.90
C PRO A 114 5.16 -16.80 1.62
N GLY A 115 4.19 -17.03 2.52
CA GLY A 115 4.07 -18.29 3.28
C GLY A 115 4.34 -18.15 4.78
N LYS A 116 4.77 -16.99 5.27
CA LYS A 116 4.70 -16.68 6.71
C LYS A 116 3.38 -15.99 7.02
N PRO A 117 2.63 -16.44 8.04
CA PRO A 117 1.43 -15.75 8.48
C PRO A 117 1.83 -14.35 8.98
N GLY A 118 1.32 -13.29 8.33
CA GLY A 118 1.46 -11.90 8.79
C GLY A 118 0.99 -11.75 10.24
N TRP A 119 1.29 -10.63 10.89
CA TRP A 119 1.01 -10.47 12.34
C TRP A 119 -0.48 -10.67 12.69
N MET A 120 -1.39 -10.34 11.77
CA MET A 120 -2.83 -10.65 11.90
C MET A 120 -3.12 -12.15 11.97
N ALA A 121 -2.41 -12.96 11.18
CA ALA A 121 -2.51 -14.41 11.26
C ALA A 121 -1.79 -14.97 12.50
N THR A 122 -0.80 -14.27 13.07
CA THR A 122 -0.19 -14.66 14.36
C THR A 122 -1.13 -14.42 15.54
N LEU A 123 -2.02 -13.44 15.48
CA LEU A 123 -3.04 -13.20 16.52
C LEU A 123 -4.22 -14.17 16.44
N VAL A 124 -4.60 -14.61 15.23
CA VAL A 124 -5.69 -15.59 15.04
C VAL A 124 -5.22 -17.04 15.20
N ALA A 125 -3.98 -17.34 14.84
CA ALA A 125 -3.46 -18.72 14.86
C ALA A 125 -2.80 -19.14 16.18
N ASN A 126 -2.72 -18.26 17.19
CA ASN A 126 -2.02 -18.56 18.43
C ASN A 126 -3.00 -18.66 19.62
N PRO A 127 -3.53 -19.86 19.93
CA PRO A 127 -4.54 -20.06 20.97
C PRO A 127 -4.05 -19.68 22.37
N ILE A 128 -2.74 -19.56 22.56
CA ILE A 128 -2.11 -19.11 23.80
C ILE A 128 -2.37 -17.61 24.05
N ILE A 129 -2.35 -16.78 23.00
CA ILE A 129 -2.65 -15.33 23.11
C ILE A 129 -4.15 -15.12 23.36
N TRP A 130 -5.00 -15.91 22.70
CA TRP A 130 -6.44 -15.97 23.01
C TRP A 130 -6.70 -16.40 24.46
N GLY A 131 -5.96 -17.41 24.96
CA GLY A 131 -6.06 -17.86 26.35
C GLY A 131 -5.61 -16.79 27.37
N LEU A 132 -4.54 -16.06 27.08
CA LEU A 132 -4.06 -14.96 27.95
C LEU A 132 -4.96 -13.72 27.90
N THR A 133 -5.60 -13.41 26.77
CA THR A 133 -6.58 -12.31 26.67
C THR A 133 -7.95 -12.65 27.29
N ALA A 134 -8.26 -13.94 27.46
CA ALA A 134 -9.44 -14.41 28.17
C ALA A 134 -9.24 -14.45 29.70
N ILE A 135 -7.99 -14.53 30.17
CA ILE A 135 -7.62 -14.66 31.59
C ILE A 135 -6.69 -13.49 31.98
N SER A 136 -7.27 -12.29 32.11
CA SER A 136 -6.78 -11.18 32.98
C SER A 136 -5.54 -10.33 32.57
N VAL A 137 -5.61 -9.05 32.99
CA VAL A 137 -4.51 -8.09 33.31
C VAL A 137 -3.89 -7.20 32.20
N LEU A 138 -3.91 -7.57 30.92
CA LEU A 138 -3.47 -6.62 29.87
C LEU A 138 -4.63 -5.70 29.46
N PRO A 139 -4.45 -4.35 29.37
CA PRO A 139 -5.43 -3.51 28.70
C PRO A 139 -5.60 -4.07 27.29
N LYS A 140 -6.80 -4.57 26.98
CA LYS A 140 -7.13 -4.95 25.61
C LYS A 140 -6.89 -3.69 24.78
N PRO A 141 -6.01 -3.70 23.77
CA PRO A 141 -6.01 -2.63 22.79
C PRO A 141 -7.45 -2.57 22.28
N ASP A 142 -8.07 -1.41 22.44
CA ASP A 142 -9.46 -1.24 22.06
C ASP A 142 -9.51 -1.61 20.56
N PRO A 143 -10.23 -2.68 20.14
CA PRO A 143 -10.20 -3.13 18.75
C PRO A 143 -10.69 -2.06 17.77
N THR A 144 -11.27 -0.99 18.33
CA THR A 144 -11.76 0.20 17.66
C THR A 144 -10.66 1.22 17.32
N GLU A 145 -9.48 1.11 17.91
CA GLU A 145 -8.36 2.04 17.70
C GLU A 145 -7.47 1.59 16.53
N MET A 146 -6.97 2.58 15.79
CA MET A 146 -6.04 2.38 14.69
C MET A 146 -4.64 2.15 15.28
N PRO A 147 -3.96 1.03 14.98
CA PRO A 147 -2.58 0.84 15.43
C PRO A 147 -1.68 1.95 14.90
N GLN A 148 -0.84 2.50 15.78
CA GLN A 148 0.20 3.44 15.40
C GLN A 148 1.36 2.71 14.71
N GLY A 149 2.03 3.37 13.77
CA GLY A 149 3.18 2.80 13.06
C GLY A 149 3.29 3.21 11.61
N LEU A 150 4.10 2.47 10.85
CA LEU A 150 4.37 2.72 9.44
C LEU A 150 3.52 1.79 8.56
N PHE A 151 2.72 2.38 7.69
CA PHE A 151 1.81 1.68 6.79
C PHE A 151 2.15 1.97 5.34
N VAL A 152 1.79 1.07 4.46
CA VAL A 152 1.92 1.15 3.01
C VAL A 152 0.54 1.34 2.41
N VAL A 153 0.40 2.37 1.58
CA VAL A 153 -0.79 2.59 0.77
C VAL A 153 -0.74 1.67 -0.45
N ARG A 154 -1.60 0.64 -0.44
CA ARG A 154 -1.57 -0.44 -1.44
C ARG A 154 -1.90 0.06 -2.85
N SER A 155 -2.80 1.02 -2.99
CA SER A 155 -3.23 1.54 -4.31
C SER A 155 -2.05 2.09 -5.12
N ASN A 156 -1.21 2.91 -4.50
CA ASN A 156 -0.02 3.51 -5.12
C ASN A 156 1.00 2.42 -5.49
N LEU A 157 1.30 1.54 -4.53
CA LEU A 157 2.24 0.44 -4.74
C LEU A 157 1.78 -0.47 -5.89
N GLU A 158 0.50 -0.82 -5.94
CA GLU A 158 -0.05 -1.70 -6.99
C GLU A 158 -0.08 -1.04 -8.36
N LYS A 159 -0.31 0.26 -8.44
CA LYS A 159 -0.24 1.03 -9.68
C LYS A 159 1.15 0.91 -10.30
N ASP A 160 2.19 1.08 -9.49
CA ASP A 160 3.58 1.03 -9.95
C ASP A 160 4.04 -0.42 -10.24
N ILE A 161 3.60 -1.40 -9.45
CA ILE A 161 3.82 -2.83 -9.77
C ILE A 161 3.17 -3.21 -11.11
N LYS A 162 1.96 -2.69 -11.40
CA LYS A 162 1.31 -2.90 -12.71
C LYS A 162 2.11 -2.26 -13.84
N ALA A 163 2.74 -1.11 -13.63
CA ALA A 163 3.62 -0.48 -14.59
C ALA A 163 4.89 -1.32 -14.83
N ILE A 164 5.54 -1.81 -13.78
CA ILE A 164 6.67 -2.76 -13.89
C ILE A 164 6.25 -4.00 -14.68
N ARG A 165 5.06 -4.56 -14.42
CA ARG A 165 4.55 -5.71 -15.16
C ARG A 165 4.35 -5.41 -16.65
N ARG A 166 3.91 -4.20 -17.00
CA ARG A 166 3.78 -3.78 -18.41
C ARG A 166 5.16 -3.69 -19.06
N LEU A 167 6.13 -3.13 -18.35
CA LEU A 167 7.51 -3.07 -18.82
C LEU A 167 8.13 -4.46 -19.03
N ALA A 168 7.94 -5.36 -18.06
CA ALA A 168 8.41 -6.75 -18.16
C ALA A 168 7.81 -7.48 -19.38
N LYS A 169 6.59 -7.11 -19.79
CA LYS A 169 5.92 -7.66 -20.97
C LYS A 169 6.40 -7.05 -22.30
N SER A 170 6.87 -5.81 -22.29
CA SER A 170 7.38 -5.16 -23.49
C SER A 170 8.80 -5.60 -23.85
N VAL A 171 9.57 -6.10 -22.87
CA VAL A 171 10.86 -6.74 -23.14
C VAL A 171 10.60 -8.07 -23.86
N THR A 172 11.10 -8.18 -25.09
CA THR A 172 10.80 -9.27 -26.02
C THR A 172 11.24 -10.64 -25.49
N ALA A 173 10.46 -11.67 -25.82
CA ALA A 173 10.42 -12.99 -25.19
C ALA A 173 11.67 -13.89 -25.34
N LEU A 174 12.80 -13.38 -25.85
CA LEU A 174 13.93 -14.20 -26.28
C LEU A 174 15.14 -14.18 -25.33
N SER A 175 15.27 -13.19 -24.42
CA SER A 175 16.37 -13.18 -23.45
C SER A 175 15.91 -12.80 -22.05
N ASP A 176 16.37 -13.61 -21.09
CA ASP A 176 16.47 -13.21 -19.68
C ASP A 176 17.29 -11.92 -19.63
N THR A 177 16.61 -10.78 -19.50
CA THR A 177 17.28 -9.48 -19.51
C THR A 177 17.46 -9.04 -18.06
N ILE A 178 18.70 -8.83 -17.68
CA ILE A 178 19.08 -8.24 -16.40
C ILE A 178 19.14 -6.73 -16.64
N VAL A 179 18.26 -5.99 -15.98
CA VAL A 179 18.15 -4.54 -16.13
C VAL A 179 18.58 -3.88 -14.81
N PRO A 180 19.45 -2.86 -14.84
CA PRO A 180 19.73 -2.02 -13.67
C PRO A 180 18.45 -1.38 -13.12
N ILE A 181 18.33 -1.28 -11.80
CA ILE A 181 17.15 -0.64 -11.16
C ILE A 181 17.00 0.82 -11.61
N ALA A 182 18.11 1.53 -11.83
CA ALA A 182 18.08 2.92 -12.30
C ALA A 182 17.30 3.07 -13.62
N ASP A 183 17.48 2.14 -14.56
CA ASP A 183 16.79 2.19 -15.86
C ASP A 183 15.30 1.89 -15.71
N VAL A 184 14.95 0.94 -14.82
CA VAL A 184 13.55 0.63 -14.50
C VAL A 184 12.88 1.85 -13.87
N LEU A 185 13.53 2.50 -12.90
CA LEU A 185 13.01 3.70 -12.25
C LEU A 185 12.88 4.88 -13.21
N ALA A 186 13.85 5.09 -14.10
CA ALA A 186 13.80 6.13 -15.12
C ALA A 186 12.58 5.94 -16.04
N GLN A 187 12.29 4.70 -16.44
CA GLN A 187 11.11 4.37 -17.28
C GLN A 187 9.78 4.51 -16.53
N LEU A 188 9.80 4.39 -15.20
CA LEU A 188 8.63 4.67 -14.35
C LEU A 188 8.48 6.16 -14.00
N GLY A 189 9.42 7.02 -14.42
CA GLY A 189 9.44 8.43 -14.02
C GLY A 189 9.76 8.62 -12.53
N MET A 190 10.54 7.71 -11.96
CA MET A 190 10.86 7.63 -10.53
C MET A 190 12.36 7.77 -10.27
N ALA A 191 13.08 8.56 -11.07
CA ALA A 191 14.53 8.73 -10.95
C ALA A 191 14.95 9.26 -9.57
N ASP A 192 14.10 10.09 -8.94
CA ASP A 192 14.35 10.72 -7.63
C ASP A 192 13.71 9.95 -6.45
N ALA A 193 13.31 8.69 -6.65
CA ALA A 193 12.67 7.91 -5.59
C ALA A 193 13.63 7.61 -4.43
N ASN A 194 13.12 7.65 -3.21
CA ASN A 194 13.86 7.29 -2.01
C ASN A 194 14.28 5.80 -2.07
N ALA A 195 15.48 5.48 -1.57
CA ALA A 195 16.00 4.12 -1.54
C ALA A 195 15.03 3.13 -0.86
N ASN A 196 14.38 3.56 0.24
CA ASN A 196 13.40 2.74 0.96
C ASN A 196 12.15 2.44 0.11
N ASP A 197 11.66 3.41 -0.67
CA ASP A 197 10.52 3.22 -1.57
C ASP A 197 10.86 2.26 -2.71
N VAL A 198 12.07 2.37 -3.24
CA VAL A 198 12.58 1.50 -4.30
C VAL A 198 12.68 0.06 -3.79
N GLU A 199 13.26 -0.14 -2.62
CA GLU A 199 13.37 -1.47 -2.00
C GLU A 199 11.98 -2.08 -1.75
N LEU A 200 11.06 -1.31 -1.16
CA LEU A 200 9.69 -1.74 -0.93
C LEU A 200 8.98 -2.14 -2.24
N LEU A 201 9.12 -1.33 -3.29
CA LEU A 201 8.53 -1.59 -4.61
C LEU A 201 9.12 -2.85 -5.24
N MET A 202 10.44 -3.00 -5.23
CA MET A 202 11.13 -4.16 -5.82
C MET A 202 10.80 -5.44 -5.09
N GLN A 203 10.79 -5.42 -3.75
CA GLN A 203 10.43 -6.56 -2.92
C GLN A 203 8.97 -6.98 -3.14
N ALA A 204 8.03 -6.03 -3.13
CA ALA A 204 6.63 -6.31 -3.39
C ALA A 204 6.39 -6.85 -4.80
N ALA A 205 7.10 -6.32 -5.81
CA ALA A 205 7.05 -6.83 -7.18
C ALA A 205 7.63 -8.26 -7.31
N ALA A 206 8.70 -8.55 -6.57
CA ALA A 206 9.32 -9.88 -6.52
C ALA A 206 8.41 -10.92 -5.86
N GLN A 207 7.76 -10.56 -4.74
CA GLN A 207 6.78 -11.43 -4.09
C GLN A 207 5.58 -11.77 -4.98
N LYS A 208 5.11 -10.80 -5.78
CA LYS A 208 4.06 -11.00 -6.78
C LYS A 208 4.55 -11.73 -8.05
N GLN A 209 5.79 -12.25 -8.04
CA GLN A 209 6.44 -12.96 -9.13
C GLN A 209 6.43 -12.18 -10.45
N VAL A 210 6.47 -10.85 -10.36
CA VAL A 210 6.53 -9.98 -11.54
C VAL A 210 7.97 -9.90 -12.04
N ILE A 211 8.92 -9.88 -11.11
CA ILE A 211 10.36 -9.77 -11.35
C ILE A 211 11.12 -10.71 -10.40
N ALA A 212 12.38 -10.99 -10.70
CA ALA A 212 13.32 -11.48 -9.71
C ALA A 212 14.27 -10.32 -9.33
N TYR A 213 14.35 -10.04 -8.04
CA TYR A 213 15.11 -8.92 -7.49
C TYR A 213 16.26 -9.45 -6.65
N ASP A 214 17.48 -8.95 -6.91
CA ASP A 214 18.65 -9.19 -6.07
C ASP A 214 19.04 -7.87 -5.36
N PRO A 215 18.87 -7.79 -4.03
CA PRO A 215 19.18 -6.58 -3.28
C PRO A 215 20.69 -6.28 -3.23
N ALA A 216 21.56 -7.29 -3.29
CA ALA A 216 23.01 -7.10 -3.20
C ALA A 216 23.57 -6.45 -4.47
N LEU A 217 23.08 -6.89 -5.64
CA LEU A 217 23.54 -6.41 -6.93
C LEU A 217 22.71 -5.25 -7.48
N ARG A 218 21.57 -4.90 -6.85
CA ARG A 218 20.64 -3.86 -7.32
C ARG A 218 20.23 -4.05 -8.79
N VAL A 219 20.01 -5.29 -9.18
CA VAL A 219 19.56 -5.66 -10.51
C VAL A 219 18.22 -6.37 -10.45
N VAL A 220 17.46 -6.21 -11.54
CA VAL A 220 16.16 -6.84 -11.71
C VAL A 220 16.22 -7.73 -12.93
N LYS A 221 15.88 -9.01 -12.74
CA LYS A 221 15.66 -9.95 -13.83
C LYS A 221 14.18 -9.94 -14.19
N LEU A 222 13.89 -9.57 -15.45
CA LEU A 222 12.55 -9.60 -16.00
C LEU A 222 12.28 -11.01 -16.57
N PRO A 223 11.29 -11.75 -16.05
CA PRO A 223 10.99 -13.08 -16.57
C PRO A 223 10.43 -12.98 -17.99
N PRO A 224 10.83 -13.88 -18.91
CA PRO A 224 10.35 -13.84 -20.28
C PRO A 224 8.84 -14.05 -20.31
N HIS A 225 8.14 -13.20 -21.04
CA HIS A 225 6.71 -13.35 -21.23
C HIS A 225 6.43 -14.58 -22.12
N VAL A 226 6.00 -15.69 -21.51
CA VAL A 226 5.54 -16.87 -22.24
C VAL A 226 4.11 -16.61 -22.73
N PRO A 227 3.88 -16.40 -24.05
CA PRO A 227 2.54 -16.17 -24.56
C PRO A 227 1.65 -17.38 -24.27
N ARG A 228 0.48 -17.13 -23.66
CA ARG A 228 -0.51 -18.17 -23.27
C ARG A 228 -0.96 -19.07 -24.44
N ARG A 229 -0.71 -18.70 -25.69
CA ARG A 229 -1.04 -19.51 -26.88
C ARG A 229 -0.30 -20.84 -26.95
N CYS A 230 0.84 -21.02 -26.26
CA CYS A 230 1.53 -22.32 -26.23
C CYS A 230 0.97 -23.32 -25.22
N ARG A 231 -0.01 -22.94 -24.37
CA ARG A 231 -0.57 -23.86 -23.34
C ARG A 231 -1.78 -24.68 -23.80
N ARG A 232 -2.34 -24.43 -24.99
CA ARG A 232 -3.50 -25.19 -25.53
C ARG A 232 -3.19 -26.11 -26.71
N ALA A 233 -1.96 -26.10 -27.24
CA ALA A 233 -1.50 -27.10 -28.21
C ALA A 233 -0.78 -28.24 -27.47
N GLY A 234 -1.53 -28.98 -26.65
CA GLY A 234 -1.02 -30.08 -25.83
C GLY A 234 -1.98 -31.26 -25.83
N SER A 235 -2.59 -31.54 -26.98
CA SER A 235 -3.17 -32.86 -27.24
C SER A 235 -2.01 -33.86 -27.36
N ARG A 236 -1.82 -34.63 -26.29
CA ARG A 236 -1.21 -35.96 -26.21
C ARG A 236 -0.12 -36.27 -27.26
N ARG A 237 1.15 -36.06 -26.90
CA ARG A 237 2.25 -37.06 -26.96
C ARG A 237 3.59 -36.42 -26.60
N SER A 238 4.45 -37.21 -25.97
CA SER A 238 5.83 -36.94 -25.54
C SER A 238 6.05 -36.04 -24.32
N THR A 239 5.83 -36.66 -23.16
CA THR A 239 6.59 -36.45 -21.92
C THR A 239 8.07 -36.78 -22.09
N ALA A 240 8.93 -36.07 -21.36
CA ALA A 240 10.41 -36.01 -21.42
C ALA A 240 10.88 -35.11 -22.59
N THR A 241 11.36 -33.87 -22.40
CA THR A 241 12.68 -33.56 -21.79
C THR A 241 12.79 -32.06 -21.46
N CYS A 242 11.80 -31.45 -20.78
CA CYS A 242 11.79 -29.98 -20.57
C CYS A 242 11.60 -29.51 -19.12
N LEU A 243 12.11 -30.29 -18.15
CA LEU A 243 11.99 -29.99 -16.71
C LEU A 243 13.31 -30.20 -15.95
N ARG A 244 14.42 -29.66 -16.48
CA ARG A 244 15.73 -29.74 -15.80
C ARG A 244 16.53 -28.43 -15.70
N SER A 245 15.95 -27.26 -16.00
CA SER A 245 16.69 -25.99 -15.93
C SER A 245 16.26 -25.02 -14.82
N SER A 246 15.19 -25.27 -14.05
CA SER A 246 14.73 -24.29 -13.05
C SER A 246 15.17 -24.55 -11.60
N GLN A 247 15.95 -25.61 -11.32
CA GLN A 247 16.37 -25.96 -9.95
C GLN A 247 17.81 -25.55 -9.58
N ARG A 248 18.51 -24.75 -10.39
CA ARG A 248 19.92 -24.43 -10.14
C ARG A 248 20.21 -23.13 -9.39
N TRP A 249 19.21 -22.52 -8.77
CA TRP A 249 19.38 -21.29 -7.97
C TRP A 249 18.66 -21.42 -6.63
N ARG A 250 19.10 -22.39 -5.83
CA ARG A 250 18.97 -22.40 -4.37
C ARG A 250 20.26 -23.02 -3.82
N ALA A 251 21.30 -22.21 -3.77
CA ALA A 251 22.50 -22.37 -2.97
C ALA A 251 22.95 -20.97 -2.60
#